data_AF-A0A5D2GKU9-F1
#
_entry.id   AF-A0A5D2GKU9-F1
#
_cell.length_a   1.000
_cell.length_b   1.000
_cell.length_c   1.000
_cell.angle_alpha   90.00
_cell.angle_beta   90.00
_cell.angle_gamma   90.00
#
_symmetry.space_group_name_H-M   'P 1'
#
loop_
_entity.id
_entity.type
_entity.pdbx_description
1 polymer ?
#
loop_
_entity_poly.entity_id
_entity_poly.type
_entity_poly.pdbx_seq_one_letter_code
_entity_poly.pdbx_strand_id
1 'polypeptide(L)'
;MGSTSFSPSISLSPSLSPHSSKFPNPSPDLFLRSHSSFTPLTLRSNQTRYRFKKLPSSNAPNFLVAASAKAEPLKVIISGAPASGKGTQCELITQKYGLVHIAAGDLLRAEVAAASENGKLAKEYMEKGELVPDEIVVMMVKERLLQPDSQQRGWLLDGYPRSSSQAAALEDYGIRPDVFILLDVSEDILVERVVGRRLDPLTGKIYHLKYSPPENNEIASRLTQRFDDTEEKVKLRLRTHHQNVDAVLSVYKDITVKVNGNEAKERVFAQIDAALTHVGEQRKVNSGSVAA
;
A
#
# COMPACT_ATOMS: atom_id res chain seq x y z
N MET A 1 11.14 71.80 5.26
CA MET A 1 11.40 72.43 6.56
C MET A 1 10.50 71.76 7.59
N GLY A 2 11.04 71.30 8.72
CA GLY A 2 10.24 70.78 9.84
C GLY A 2 10.39 69.28 10.13
N SER A 3 11.62 68.88 10.45
CA SER A 3 11.99 67.66 11.16
C SER A 3 11.51 67.67 12.62
N THR A 4 11.01 66.54 13.16
CA THR A 4 11.25 66.15 14.55
C THR A 4 11.08 64.64 14.76
N SER A 5 12.22 64.01 14.98
CA SER A 5 12.49 62.73 15.63
C SER A 5 12.11 62.73 17.11
N PHE A 6 11.66 61.60 17.66
CA PHE A 6 11.95 61.21 19.06
C PHE A 6 11.78 59.70 19.27
N SER A 7 12.92 59.03 19.49
CA SER A 7 13.09 57.88 20.41
C SER A 7 13.79 58.44 21.67
N PRO A 8 13.65 57.85 22.88
CA PRO A 8 14.63 56.82 23.33
C PRO A 8 14.02 55.79 24.34
N SER A 9 14.40 54.50 24.34
CA SER A 9 15.49 53.81 25.07
C SER A 9 15.05 52.93 26.27
N ILE A 10 15.27 51.62 26.12
CA ILE A 10 15.94 50.63 27.01
C ILE A 10 15.52 50.52 28.51
N SER A 11 15.06 49.33 28.93
CA SER A 11 15.62 48.54 30.08
C SER A 11 15.05 47.09 30.06
N LEU A 12 15.91 46.09 29.90
CA LEU A 12 16.42 45.12 30.90
C LEU A 12 15.46 43.96 31.27
N SER A 13 15.93 42.76 30.91
CA SER A 13 15.45 41.41 31.25
C SER A 13 15.44 41.15 32.77
N PRO A 14 14.72 40.11 33.25
CA PRO A 14 15.38 38.80 33.35
C PRO A 14 14.52 37.58 33.01
N SER A 15 15.27 36.52 32.74
CA SER A 15 14.90 35.11 32.54
C SER A 15 13.88 34.54 33.53
N LEU A 16 12.99 33.66 33.05
CA LEU A 16 12.49 32.49 33.79
C LEU A 16 12.05 31.39 32.80
N SER A 17 12.53 30.19 33.09
CA SER A 17 12.52 28.96 32.28
C SER A 17 11.15 28.25 32.25
N PRO A 18 10.91 27.35 31.29
CA PRO A 18 9.67 26.57 31.19
C PRO A 18 9.66 25.33 32.09
N HIS A 19 8.51 25.03 32.67
CA HIS A 19 8.22 23.78 33.37
C HIS A 19 8.14 22.59 32.37
N SER A 20 9.09 21.67 32.48
CA SER A 20 9.06 20.36 31.81
C SER A 20 8.48 19.29 32.73
N SER A 21 7.47 18.58 32.24
CA SER A 21 6.87 17.38 32.81
C SER A 21 7.84 16.19 32.86
N LYS A 22 7.80 15.47 33.98
CA LYS A 22 8.58 14.27 34.30
C LYS A 22 8.12 13.05 33.50
N PHE A 23 9.04 12.35 32.84
CA PHE A 23 9.03 10.88 32.64
C PHE A 23 10.49 10.39 32.54
N PRO A 24 10.87 9.29 33.22
CA PRO A 24 12.25 8.79 33.18
C PRO A 24 12.46 7.73 32.08
N ASN A 25 13.56 7.89 31.34
CA ASN A 25 14.26 6.82 30.61
C ASN A 25 15.24 6.11 31.57
N PRO A 26 15.46 4.79 31.46
CA PRO A 26 16.63 4.13 32.01
C PRO A 26 17.73 3.92 30.94
N SER A 27 18.96 4.25 31.34
CA SER A 27 20.22 3.99 30.63
C SER A 27 20.84 2.63 31.02
N PRO A 28 21.85 2.13 30.29
CA PRO A 28 22.29 0.73 30.30
C PRO A 28 23.54 0.48 31.18
N ASP A 29 24.05 -0.74 31.07
CA ASP A 29 25.30 -1.34 31.56
C ASP A 29 25.26 -2.10 32.89
N LEU A 30 25.61 -3.40 32.79
CA LEU A 30 26.68 -3.99 33.60
C LEU A 30 27.11 -5.36 33.01
N PHE A 31 28.34 -5.36 32.51
CA PHE A 31 29.16 -6.55 32.25
C PHE A 31 29.42 -7.32 33.55
N LEU A 32 29.27 -8.65 33.53
CA LEU A 32 30.12 -9.54 34.34
C LEU A 32 30.26 -10.91 33.68
N ARG A 33 31.52 -11.25 33.38
CA ARG A 33 32.02 -12.58 33.04
C ARG A 33 31.82 -13.54 34.22
N SER A 34 31.51 -14.80 33.94
CA SER A 34 32.19 -15.91 34.65
C SER A 34 32.41 -17.11 33.73
N HIS A 35 33.66 -17.56 33.70
CA HIS A 35 34.14 -18.77 33.04
C HIS A 35 33.75 -20.02 33.83
N SER A 36 33.47 -21.13 33.13
CA SER A 36 33.78 -22.48 33.64
C SER A 36 33.89 -23.50 32.48
N SER A 37 35.14 -23.72 32.07
CA SER A 37 35.79 -25.00 31.74
C SER A 37 34.93 -26.17 31.21
N PHE A 38 35.15 -26.49 29.93
CA PHE A 38 34.88 -27.80 29.32
C PHE A 38 36.06 -28.75 29.56
N THR A 39 35.77 -29.98 29.99
CA THR A 39 36.67 -31.14 29.89
C THR A 39 36.07 -32.16 28.91
N PRO A 40 36.86 -32.80 28.03
CA PRO A 40 36.38 -33.86 27.16
C PRO A 40 36.70 -35.22 27.79
N LEU A 41 35.71 -36.12 27.84
CA LEU A 41 35.95 -37.54 28.14
C LEU A 41 35.39 -38.41 27.03
N THR A 42 36.20 -39.41 26.73
CA THR A 42 36.27 -40.25 25.54
C THR A 42 35.15 -41.29 25.48
N LEU A 43 34.69 -41.56 24.25
CA LEU A 43 33.83 -42.69 23.93
C LEU A 43 34.55 -44.01 24.27
N ARG A 44 33.91 -44.84 25.09
CA ARG A 44 34.21 -46.28 25.17
C ARG A 44 32.95 -47.06 24.82
N SER A 45 33.12 -47.91 23.82
CA SER A 45 32.16 -48.89 23.30
C SER A 45 31.54 -49.74 24.40
N ASN A 46 30.24 -50.03 24.27
CA ASN A 46 29.72 -51.36 24.58
C ASN A 46 28.57 -51.70 23.64
N GLN A 47 28.79 -52.77 22.87
CA GLN A 47 27.79 -53.41 22.04
C GLN A 47 26.71 -54.03 22.94
N THR A 48 25.45 -53.80 22.61
CA THR A 48 24.37 -54.70 23.05
C THR A 48 23.44 -54.90 21.87
N ARG A 49 23.52 -56.11 21.29
CA ARG A 49 22.67 -56.57 20.19
C ARG A 49 21.24 -56.72 20.70
N TYR A 50 20.36 -55.81 20.31
CA TYR A 50 18.91 -56.05 20.40
C TYR A 50 18.38 -56.53 19.05
N ARG A 51 17.86 -57.76 19.09
CA ARG A 51 17.31 -58.54 17.99
C ARG A 51 15.95 -57.97 17.60
N PHE A 52 15.86 -57.28 16.45
CA PHE A 52 14.59 -56.84 15.87
C PHE A 52 13.68 -58.04 15.58
N LYS A 53 12.54 -58.12 16.26
CA LYS A 53 11.40 -58.95 15.83
C LYS A 53 10.57 -58.13 14.83
N LYS A 54 10.43 -58.62 13.59
CA LYS A 54 9.49 -58.11 12.60
C LYS A 54 8.05 -58.28 13.12
N LEU A 55 7.29 -57.20 13.19
CA LEU A 55 5.82 -57.20 13.30
C LEU A 55 5.20 -56.82 11.94
N PRO A 56 3.98 -57.30 11.64
CA PRO A 56 3.47 -57.39 10.28
C PRO A 56 2.89 -56.07 9.76
N SER A 57 2.92 -55.98 8.43
CA SER A 57 2.29 -55.00 7.56
C SER A 57 0.85 -54.67 7.94
N SER A 58 0.63 -53.44 8.41
CA SER A 58 -0.70 -52.82 8.51
C SER A 58 -1.01 -52.12 7.19
N ASN A 59 -1.89 -52.71 6.39
CA ASN A 59 -2.53 -52.05 5.25
C ASN A 59 -3.48 -50.95 5.77
N ALA A 60 -2.95 -49.74 5.98
CA ALA A 60 -3.78 -48.55 6.05
C ALA A 60 -3.99 -48.06 4.61
N PRO A 61 -5.23 -47.78 4.16
CA PRO A 61 -5.42 -47.11 2.89
C PRO A 61 -4.79 -45.73 2.99
N ASN A 62 -3.80 -45.46 2.14
CA ASN A 62 -3.34 -44.09 1.87
C ASN A 62 -4.55 -43.32 1.32
N PHE A 63 -5.26 -42.61 2.19
CA PHE A 63 -6.08 -41.50 1.76
C PHE A 63 -5.11 -40.44 1.23
N LEU A 64 -4.84 -40.50 -0.07
CA LEU A 64 -4.38 -39.33 -0.79
C LEU A 64 -5.52 -38.32 -0.68
N VAL A 65 -5.43 -37.44 0.32
CA VAL A 65 -6.13 -36.17 0.29
C VAL A 65 -5.56 -35.47 -0.94
N ALA A 66 -6.25 -35.62 -2.07
CA ALA A 66 -6.05 -34.73 -3.19
C ALA A 66 -6.33 -33.34 -2.63
N ALA A 67 -5.27 -32.60 -2.32
CA ALA A 67 -5.40 -31.17 -2.08
C ALA A 67 -6.00 -30.62 -3.36
N SER A 68 -7.30 -30.35 -3.34
CA SER A 68 -7.96 -29.57 -4.38
C SER A 68 -7.12 -28.32 -4.49
N ALA A 69 -6.41 -28.17 -5.61
CA ALA A 69 -5.55 -27.03 -5.84
C ALA A 69 -6.45 -25.79 -5.67
N LYS A 70 -6.28 -25.10 -4.55
CA LYS A 70 -7.09 -23.94 -4.23
C LYS A 70 -6.85 -22.96 -5.37
N ALA A 71 -7.91 -22.56 -6.06
CA ALA A 71 -7.78 -21.63 -7.17
C ALA A 71 -6.96 -20.42 -6.71
N GLU A 72 -5.91 -20.09 -7.47
CA GLU A 72 -5.07 -18.92 -7.22
C GLU A 72 -5.98 -17.70 -6.98
N PRO A 73 -5.71 -16.84 -5.99
CA PRO A 73 -6.60 -15.72 -5.70
C PRO A 73 -6.55 -14.65 -6.80
N LEU A 74 -7.51 -13.71 -6.78
CA LEU A 74 -7.62 -12.63 -7.77
C LEU A 74 -6.62 -11.49 -7.49
N LYS A 75 -5.94 -11.04 -8.54
CA LYS A 75 -4.88 -10.02 -8.48
C LYS A 75 -5.22 -8.89 -9.44
N VAL A 76 -5.43 -7.69 -8.90
CA VAL A 76 -5.95 -6.55 -9.67
C VAL A 76 -5.03 -5.35 -9.47
N ILE A 77 -4.72 -4.66 -10.57
CA ILE A 77 -4.20 -3.29 -10.51
C ILE A 77 -5.29 -2.34 -10.95
N ILE A 78 -5.46 -1.22 -10.24
CA ILE A 78 -6.27 -0.09 -10.68
C ILE A 78 -5.42 1.17 -10.76
N SER A 79 -5.43 1.80 -11.93
CA SER A 79 -4.68 3.00 -12.27
C SER A 79 -5.60 4.08 -12.85
N GLY A 80 -5.07 5.28 -12.95
CA GLY A 80 -5.76 6.47 -13.45
C GLY A 80 -5.25 7.73 -12.78
N ALA A 81 -5.60 8.88 -13.35
CA ALA A 81 -5.12 10.18 -12.92
C ALA A 81 -5.47 10.52 -11.45
N PRO A 82 -4.72 11.42 -10.79
CA PRO A 82 -5.12 11.96 -9.48
C PRO A 82 -6.58 12.43 -9.50
N ALA A 83 -7.35 12.10 -8.44
CA ALA A 83 -8.78 12.41 -8.33
C ALA A 83 -9.73 11.70 -9.34
N SER A 84 -9.26 10.68 -10.07
CA SER A 84 -10.11 9.89 -10.99
C SER A 84 -11.18 9.02 -10.31
N GLY A 85 -11.20 8.91 -8.98
CA GLY A 85 -12.14 8.08 -8.24
C GLY A 85 -11.64 6.67 -7.89
N LYS A 86 -10.34 6.37 -8.08
CA LYS A 86 -9.72 5.08 -7.71
C LYS A 86 -10.09 4.60 -6.31
N GLY A 87 -9.81 5.39 -5.28
CA GLY A 87 -10.08 4.99 -3.89
C GLY A 87 -11.53 4.57 -3.66
N THR A 88 -12.48 5.31 -4.22
CA THR A 88 -13.91 4.96 -4.17
C THR A 88 -14.21 3.62 -4.83
N GLN A 89 -13.63 3.35 -6.00
CA GLN A 89 -13.78 2.06 -6.67
C GLN A 89 -13.06 0.93 -5.91
N CYS A 90 -11.90 1.22 -5.31
CA CYS A 90 -11.16 0.26 -4.49
C CYS A 90 -11.96 -0.22 -3.28
N GLU A 91 -12.67 0.68 -2.60
CA GLU A 91 -13.56 0.34 -1.49
C GLU A 91 -14.63 -0.66 -1.94
N LEU A 92 -15.30 -0.38 -3.06
CA LEU A 92 -16.35 -1.25 -3.61
C LEU A 92 -15.81 -2.61 -4.08
N ILE A 93 -14.66 -2.64 -4.75
CA ILE A 93 -13.99 -3.87 -5.19
C ILE A 93 -13.61 -4.71 -3.97
N THR A 94 -12.99 -4.09 -2.97
CA THR A 94 -12.54 -4.77 -1.74
C THR A 94 -13.73 -5.36 -0.99
N GLN A 95 -14.83 -4.61 -0.87
CA GLN A 95 -16.05 -5.07 -0.22
C GLN A 95 -16.69 -6.26 -0.94
N LYS A 96 -16.73 -6.25 -2.28
CA LYS A 96 -17.38 -7.32 -3.06
C LYS A 96 -16.51 -8.57 -3.20
N TYR A 97 -15.21 -8.40 -3.46
CA TYR A 97 -14.30 -9.49 -3.81
C TYR A 97 -13.39 -9.95 -2.66
N GLY A 98 -13.39 -9.25 -1.53
CA GLY A 98 -12.61 -9.62 -0.34
C GLY A 98 -11.10 -9.51 -0.50
N LEU A 99 -10.62 -8.75 -1.49
CA LEU A 99 -9.20 -8.56 -1.78
C LEU A 99 -8.48 -7.77 -0.68
N VAL A 100 -7.16 -7.86 -0.64
CA VAL A 100 -6.33 -6.94 0.16
C VAL A 100 -6.11 -5.65 -0.63
N HIS A 101 -6.66 -4.54 -0.17
CA HIS A 101 -6.37 -3.23 -0.76
C HIS A 101 -4.98 -2.74 -0.33
N ILE A 102 -4.14 -2.43 -1.33
CA ILE A 102 -2.78 -1.93 -1.15
C ILE A 102 -2.65 -0.64 -1.95
N ALA A 103 -2.67 0.50 -1.25
CA ALA A 103 -2.46 1.80 -1.87
C ALA A 103 -1.04 2.29 -1.60
N ALA A 104 -0.22 2.36 -2.66
CA ALA A 104 1.19 2.80 -2.52
C ALA A 104 1.31 4.20 -1.91
N GLY A 105 0.36 5.09 -2.22
CA GLY A 105 0.32 6.42 -1.61
C GLY A 105 0.05 6.38 -0.10
N ASP A 106 -0.79 5.47 0.39
CA ASP A 106 -1.08 5.37 1.83
C ASP A 106 0.08 4.74 2.58
N LEU A 107 0.76 3.76 1.98
CA LEU A 107 2.01 3.22 2.52
C LEU A 107 3.08 4.33 2.68
N LEU A 108 3.28 5.16 1.65
CA LEU A 108 4.20 6.30 1.74
C LEU A 108 3.79 7.31 2.83
N ARG A 109 2.48 7.63 2.94
CA ARG A 109 1.99 8.53 4.00
C ARG A 109 2.19 7.94 5.39
N ALA A 110 2.04 6.63 5.56
CA ALA A 110 2.30 5.95 6.82
C ALA A 110 3.78 6.05 7.21
N GLU A 111 4.71 5.85 6.26
CA GLU A 111 6.15 6.04 6.48
C GLU A 111 6.48 7.49 6.89
N VAL A 112 5.87 8.48 6.21
CA VAL A 112 6.01 9.91 6.54
C VAL A 112 5.51 10.18 7.96
N ALA A 113 4.35 9.62 8.34
CA ALA A 113 3.78 9.80 9.67
C ALA A 113 4.61 9.11 10.77
N ALA A 114 5.24 7.97 10.46
CA ALA A 114 6.15 7.27 11.35
C ALA A 114 7.53 7.93 11.48
N ALA A 115 7.81 8.97 10.66
CA ALA A 115 9.09 9.66 10.60
C ALA A 115 10.29 8.71 10.36
N SER A 116 10.07 7.63 9.60
CA SER A 116 11.14 6.71 9.20
C SER A 116 12.14 7.39 8.26
N GLU A 117 13.32 6.80 8.05
CA GLU A 117 14.31 7.34 7.10
C GLU A 117 13.73 7.42 5.67
N ASN A 118 13.03 6.37 5.23
CA ASN A 118 12.32 6.37 3.96
C ASN A 118 11.17 7.38 3.95
N GLY A 119 10.48 7.57 5.08
CA GLY A 119 9.40 8.55 5.25
C GLY A 119 9.86 9.99 5.11
N LYS A 120 11.04 10.34 5.66
CA LYS A 120 11.63 11.68 5.50
C LYS A 120 11.93 11.97 4.04
N LEU A 121 12.58 11.03 3.35
CA LEU A 121 12.88 11.17 1.92
C LEU A 121 11.60 11.24 1.07
N ALA A 122 10.64 10.34 1.33
CA ALA A 122 9.35 10.34 0.64
C ALA A 122 8.61 11.67 0.81
N LYS A 123 8.66 12.27 2.02
CA LYS A 123 8.06 13.57 2.30
C LYS A 123 8.59 14.66 1.37
N GLU A 124 9.90 14.72 1.15
CA GLU A 124 10.53 15.75 0.29
C GLU A 124 10.00 15.71 -1.15
N TYR A 125 9.89 14.53 -1.75
CA TYR A 125 9.34 14.37 -3.09
C TYR A 125 7.84 14.64 -3.14
N MET A 126 7.09 14.15 -2.14
CA MET A 126 5.63 14.36 -2.06
C MET A 126 5.26 15.83 -1.88
N GLU A 127 6.04 16.60 -1.12
CA GLU A 127 5.82 18.03 -0.93
C GLU A 127 6.03 18.83 -2.22
N LYS A 128 6.96 18.37 -3.07
CA LYS A 128 7.19 18.91 -4.43
C LYS A 128 6.18 18.43 -5.46
N GLY A 129 5.39 17.40 -5.16
CA GLY A 129 4.48 16.75 -6.10
C GLY A 129 5.17 15.80 -7.10
N GLU A 130 6.41 15.40 -6.79
CA GLU A 130 7.23 14.49 -7.58
C GLU A 130 6.97 13.02 -7.21
N LEU A 131 7.45 12.09 -8.04
CA LEU A 131 7.45 10.67 -7.69
C LEU A 131 8.58 10.38 -6.72
N VAL A 132 8.27 9.64 -5.66
CA VAL A 132 9.29 9.05 -4.76
C VAL A 132 10.14 8.06 -5.57
N PRO A 133 11.47 7.98 -5.34
CA PRO A 133 12.35 7.08 -6.06
C PRO A 133 11.83 5.64 -6.12
N ASP A 134 11.91 5.05 -7.31
CA ASP A 134 11.29 3.75 -7.61
C ASP A 134 11.76 2.65 -6.66
N GLU A 135 13.04 2.60 -6.34
CA GLU A 135 13.64 1.59 -5.44
C GLU A 135 12.92 1.50 -4.09
N ILE A 136 12.57 2.65 -3.50
CA ILE A 136 11.87 2.74 -2.21
C ILE A 136 10.45 2.18 -2.35
N VAL A 137 9.73 2.61 -3.39
CA VAL A 137 8.32 2.25 -3.58
C VAL A 137 8.18 0.79 -3.98
N VAL A 138 9.05 0.28 -4.85
CA VAL A 138 9.06 -1.11 -5.34
C VAL A 138 9.24 -2.08 -4.17
N MET A 139 10.24 -1.87 -3.31
CA MET A 139 10.48 -2.76 -2.16
C MET A 139 9.31 -2.74 -1.17
N MET A 140 8.83 -1.55 -0.83
CA MET A 140 7.69 -1.39 0.07
C MET A 140 6.42 -2.09 -0.44
N VAL A 141 6.11 -1.95 -1.73
CA VAL A 141 4.95 -2.61 -2.37
C VAL A 141 5.15 -4.13 -2.44
N LYS A 142 6.34 -4.59 -2.83
CA LYS A 142 6.67 -6.02 -2.89
C LYS A 142 6.48 -6.69 -1.54
N GLU A 143 7.05 -6.13 -0.48
CA GLU A 143 6.94 -6.69 0.87
C GLU A 143 5.48 -6.79 1.32
N ARG A 144 4.66 -5.77 1.01
CA ARG A 144 3.23 -5.80 1.35
C ARG A 144 2.45 -6.86 0.56
N LEU A 145 2.80 -7.07 -0.71
CA LEU A 145 2.17 -8.07 -1.59
C LEU A 145 2.54 -9.51 -1.18
N LEU A 146 3.71 -9.73 -0.60
CA LEU A 146 4.16 -11.06 -0.14
C LEU A 146 3.59 -11.47 1.22
N GLN A 147 2.87 -10.59 1.92
CA GLN A 147 2.23 -10.92 3.19
C GLN A 147 1.17 -12.03 3.03
N PRO A 148 0.94 -12.87 4.05
CA PRO A 148 0.05 -14.03 3.95
C PRO A 148 -1.39 -13.68 3.55
N ASP A 149 -1.92 -12.54 4.00
CA ASP A 149 -3.28 -12.12 3.65
C ASP A 149 -3.42 -11.84 2.15
N SER A 150 -2.45 -11.15 1.55
CA SER A 150 -2.38 -10.85 0.12
C SER A 150 -2.25 -12.13 -0.71
N GLN A 151 -1.44 -13.08 -0.24
CA GLN A 151 -1.22 -14.37 -0.90
C GLN A 151 -2.43 -15.30 -0.80
N GLN A 152 -3.25 -15.17 0.26
CA GLN A 152 -4.39 -16.06 0.48
C GLN A 152 -5.70 -15.52 -0.09
N ARG A 153 -5.92 -14.20 -0.03
CA ARG A 153 -7.16 -13.54 -0.47
C ARG A 153 -7.03 -12.88 -1.84
N GLY A 154 -5.79 -12.66 -2.29
CA GLY A 154 -5.52 -11.84 -3.45
C GLY A 154 -5.40 -10.37 -3.05
N TRP A 155 -5.08 -9.53 -4.03
CA TRP A 155 -4.72 -8.16 -3.79
C TRP A 155 -5.30 -7.22 -4.85
N LEU A 156 -5.54 -5.99 -4.42
CA LEU A 156 -5.91 -4.84 -5.25
C LEU A 156 -4.88 -3.75 -5.04
N LEU A 157 -4.05 -3.51 -6.04
CA LEU A 157 -3.01 -2.50 -6.01
C LEU A 157 -3.56 -1.19 -6.59
N ASP A 158 -3.56 -0.13 -5.77
CA ASP A 158 -4.12 1.18 -6.09
C ASP A 158 -3.03 2.21 -6.38
N GLY A 159 -3.02 2.69 -7.62
CA GLY A 159 -2.17 3.81 -8.03
C GLY A 159 -0.69 3.46 -8.07
N TYR A 160 -0.35 2.19 -8.32
CA TYR A 160 0.98 1.66 -8.60
C TYR A 160 0.84 0.51 -9.62
N PRO A 161 1.74 0.36 -10.60
CA PRO A 161 2.92 1.19 -10.88
C PRO A 161 2.59 2.55 -11.51
N ARG A 162 3.52 3.51 -11.41
CA ARG A 162 3.45 4.87 -11.97
C ARG A 162 4.57 5.21 -12.96
N SER A 163 5.51 4.30 -13.16
CA SER A 163 6.58 4.38 -14.16
C SER A 163 6.77 3.00 -14.80
N SER A 164 7.36 2.97 -15.99
CA SER A 164 7.69 1.71 -16.67
C SER A 164 8.70 0.86 -15.88
N SER A 165 9.64 1.50 -15.19
CA SER A 165 10.61 0.85 -14.30
C SER A 165 9.92 0.16 -13.12
N GLN A 166 8.92 0.79 -12.49
CA GLN A 166 8.11 0.15 -11.45
C GLN A 166 7.34 -1.06 -11.99
N ALA A 167 6.75 -0.93 -13.19
CA ALA A 167 6.02 -2.02 -13.83
C ALA A 167 6.93 -3.21 -14.18
N ALA A 168 8.10 -2.94 -14.77
CA ALA A 168 9.11 -3.95 -15.08
C ALA A 168 9.61 -4.65 -13.80
N ALA A 169 9.86 -3.92 -12.72
CA ALA A 169 10.29 -4.51 -11.46
C ALA A 169 9.26 -5.49 -10.88
N LEU A 170 7.96 -5.21 -11.00
CA LEU A 170 6.92 -6.16 -10.59
C LEU A 170 6.98 -7.46 -11.41
N GLU A 171 7.12 -7.35 -12.74
CA GLU A 171 7.25 -8.50 -13.64
C GLU A 171 8.50 -9.33 -13.31
N ASP A 172 9.65 -8.67 -13.05
CA ASP A 172 10.90 -9.33 -12.67
C ASP A 172 10.78 -10.10 -11.35
N TYR A 173 9.91 -9.66 -10.43
CA TYR A 173 9.59 -10.39 -9.20
C TYR A 173 8.51 -11.46 -9.38
N GLY A 174 8.01 -11.69 -10.59
CA GLY A 174 6.92 -12.62 -10.87
C GLY A 174 5.57 -12.14 -10.33
N ILE A 175 5.43 -10.85 -10.05
CA ILE A 175 4.21 -10.22 -9.54
C ILE A 175 3.43 -9.64 -10.71
N ARG A 176 2.62 -10.49 -11.34
CA ARG A 176 1.76 -10.10 -12.46
C ARG A 176 0.27 -10.10 -12.05
N PRO A 177 -0.48 -9.02 -12.31
CA PRO A 177 -1.92 -9.01 -12.08
C PRO A 177 -2.67 -9.84 -13.12
N ASP A 178 -3.89 -10.25 -12.78
CA ASP A 178 -4.81 -10.87 -13.74
C ASP A 178 -5.46 -9.83 -14.65
N VAL A 179 -5.61 -8.60 -14.16
CA VAL A 179 -6.26 -7.49 -14.87
C VAL A 179 -5.70 -6.15 -14.43
N PHE A 180 -5.51 -5.27 -15.40
CA PHE A 180 -5.09 -3.88 -15.19
C PHE A 180 -6.24 -2.94 -15.58
N ILE A 181 -6.87 -2.31 -14.59
CA ILE A 181 -7.99 -1.38 -14.82
C ILE A 181 -7.44 0.04 -14.94
N LEU A 182 -7.74 0.72 -16.05
CA LEU A 182 -7.46 2.14 -16.21
C LEU A 182 -8.75 2.94 -16.13
N LEU A 183 -8.89 3.77 -15.11
CA LEU A 183 -9.96 4.77 -15.01
C LEU A 183 -9.63 6.01 -15.84
N ASP A 184 -10.36 6.19 -16.93
CA ASP A 184 -10.24 7.32 -17.84
C ASP A 184 -11.24 8.42 -17.48
N VAL A 185 -10.76 9.62 -17.18
CA VAL A 185 -11.56 10.76 -16.71
C VAL A 185 -11.02 12.03 -17.34
N SER A 186 -11.91 12.88 -17.85
CA SER A 186 -11.56 14.17 -18.44
C SER A 186 -10.91 15.10 -17.42
N GLU A 187 -9.89 15.86 -17.85
CA GLU A 187 -9.08 16.73 -16.98
C GLU A 187 -9.91 17.76 -16.20
N ASP A 188 -10.93 18.37 -16.82
CA ASP A 188 -11.80 19.36 -16.18
C ASP A 188 -12.48 18.80 -14.93
N ILE A 189 -12.92 17.54 -15.00
CA ILE A 189 -13.54 16.83 -13.86
C ILE A 189 -12.50 16.52 -12.78
N LEU A 190 -11.26 16.17 -13.16
CA LEU A 190 -10.20 15.83 -12.22
C LEU A 190 -9.81 17.01 -11.34
N VAL A 191 -9.69 18.20 -11.92
CA VAL A 191 -9.35 19.42 -11.20
C VAL A 191 -10.45 19.77 -10.19
N GLU A 192 -11.72 19.76 -10.60
CA GLU A 192 -12.86 20.00 -9.68
C GLU A 192 -12.85 19.01 -8.50
N ARG A 193 -12.63 17.72 -8.79
CA ARG A 193 -12.67 16.64 -7.79
C ARG A 193 -11.56 16.73 -6.75
N VAL A 194 -10.41 17.31 -7.09
CA VAL A 194 -9.29 17.38 -6.14
C VAL A 194 -9.56 18.39 -5.03
N VAL A 195 -10.12 19.56 -5.38
CA VAL A 195 -10.35 20.67 -4.44
C VAL A 195 -11.41 20.29 -3.39
N GLY A 196 -12.38 19.46 -3.78
CA GLY A 196 -13.43 18.97 -2.89
C GLY A 196 -13.01 17.78 -2.02
N ARG A 197 -11.82 17.20 -2.21
CA ARG A 197 -11.39 16.00 -1.48
C ARG A 197 -11.05 16.29 -0.03
N ARG A 198 -11.51 15.43 0.88
CA ARG A 198 -11.25 15.50 2.31
C ARG A 198 -10.83 14.15 2.86
N LEU A 199 -10.08 14.17 3.95
CA LEU A 199 -9.60 12.99 4.67
C LEU A 199 -10.14 13.02 6.10
N ASP A 200 -10.76 11.94 6.55
CA ASP A 200 -11.00 11.73 7.98
C ASP A 200 -9.71 11.21 8.63
N PRO A 201 -9.06 11.97 9.53
CA PRO A 201 -7.80 11.58 10.14
C PRO A 201 -7.91 10.37 11.07
N LEU A 202 -9.12 10.02 11.54
CA LEU A 202 -9.30 8.88 12.45
C LEU A 202 -9.45 7.56 11.69
N THR A 203 -10.15 7.58 10.56
CA THR A 203 -10.48 6.37 9.81
C THR A 203 -9.61 6.19 8.56
N GLY A 204 -8.94 7.25 8.10
CA GLY A 204 -8.24 7.26 6.82
C GLY A 204 -9.17 7.37 5.61
N LYS A 205 -10.49 7.38 5.82
CA LYS A 205 -11.49 7.40 4.75
C LYS A 205 -11.48 8.71 3.99
N ILE A 206 -11.59 8.62 2.66
CA ILE A 206 -11.63 9.77 1.76
C ILE A 206 -13.09 10.16 1.49
N TYR A 207 -13.36 11.46 1.64
CA TYR A 207 -14.64 12.09 1.34
C TYR A 207 -14.49 13.11 0.22
N HIS A 208 -15.62 13.50 -0.36
CA HIS A 208 -15.71 14.62 -1.27
C HIS A 208 -16.93 15.47 -0.93
N LEU A 209 -16.75 16.77 -0.73
CA LEU A 209 -17.81 17.67 -0.24
C LEU A 209 -19.11 17.61 -1.06
N LYS A 210 -19.00 17.45 -2.39
CA LYS A 210 -20.13 17.28 -3.33
C LYS A 210 -20.53 15.82 -3.60
N TYR A 211 -19.59 14.97 -4.03
CA TYR A 211 -19.89 13.64 -4.58
C TYR A 211 -19.97 12.49 -3.56
N SER A 212 -19.35 12.67 -2.38
CA SER A 212 -19.35 11.67 -1.31
C SER A 212 -19.21 12.39 0.03
N PRO A 213 -20.25 13.15 0.44
CA PRO A 213 -20.20 13.95 1.66
C PRO A 213 -20.09 13.05 2.90
N PRO A 214 -19.58 13.58 4.02
CA PRO A 214 -19.55 12.85 5.29
C PRO A 214 -20.94 12.46 5.76
N GLU A 215 -21.06 11.32 6.42
CA GLU A 215 -22.35 10.74 6.84
C GLU A 215 -23.00 11.53 7.99
N ASN A 216 -22.20 12.27 8.77
CA ASN A 216 -22.67 13.06 9.89
C ASN A 216 -21.78 14.28 10.17
N ASN A 217 -22.28 15.19 11.01
CA ASN A 217 -21.60 16.43 11.37
C ASN A 217 -20.30 16.22 12.18
N GLU A 218 -20.21 15.13 12.94
CA GLU A 218 -19.00 14.81 13.72
C GLU A 218 -17.82 14.54 12.78
N ILE A 219 -18.03 13.64 11.80
CA ILE A 219 -17.05 13.36 10.76
C ILE A 219 -16.74 14.65 9.99
N ALA A 220 -17.77 15.38 9.56
CA ALA A 220 -17.62 16.62 8.80
C ALA A 220 -16.71 17.64 9.50
N SER A 221 -16.84 17.79 10.83
CA SER A 221 -16.08 18.76 11.63
C SER A 221 -14.59 18.44 11.78
N ARG A 222 -14.19 17.17 11.63
CA ARG A 222 -12.80 16.71 11.77
C ARG A 222 -12.10 16.44 10.45
N LEU A 223 -12.81 16.63 9.32
CA LEU A 223 -12.24 16.43 8.00
C LEU A 223 -11.07 17.39 7.75
N THR A 224 -9.97 16.86 7.22
CA THR A 224 -8.78 17.63 6.85
C THR A 224 -8.50 17.51 5.36
N GLN A 225 -7.55 18.30 4.86
CA GLN A 225 -6.98 18.14 3.52
C GLN A 225 -5.60 17.53 3.64
N ARG A 226 -5.18 16.75 2.64
CA ARG A 226 -3.81 16.24 2.61
C ARG A 226 -2.86 17.40 2.27
N PHE A 227 -1.65 17.35 2.81
CA PHE A 227 -0.64 18.38 2.53
C PHE A 227 -0.21 18.42 1.04
N ASP A 228 -0.44 17.34 0.29
CA ASP A 228 -0.17 17.20 -1.14
C ASP A 228 -1.38 17.52 -2.04
N ASP A 229 -2.48 18.01 -1.47
CA ASP A 229 -3.71 18.40 -2.17
C ASP A 229 -3.82 19.92 -2.39
N THR A 230 -2.81 20.52 -3.03
CA THR A 230 -2.92 21.90 -3.56
C THR A 230 -3.11 21.88 -5.07
N GLU A 231 -3.68 22.95 -5.62
CA GLU A 231 -3.94 23.04 -7.06
C GLU A 231 -2.66 22.86 -7.89
N GLU A 232 -1.56 23.48 -7.47
CA GLU A 232 -0.26 23.42 -8.14
C GLU A 232 0.30 21.99 -8.13
N LYS A 233 0.23 21.31 -6.98
CA LYS A 233 0.71 19.93 -6.83
C LYS A 233 -0.13 18.97 -7.66
N VAL A 234 -1.43 19.21 -7.77
CA VAL A 234 -2.31 18.35 -8.57
C VAL A 234 -2.02 18.52 -10.06
N LYS A 235 -1.82 19.74 -10.53
CA LYS A 235 -1.38 20.01 -11.91
C LYS A 235 -0.07 19.29 -12.23
N LEU A 236 0.90 19.31 -11.32
CA LEU A 236 2.16 18.58 -11.51
C LEU A 236 1.94 17.07 -11.58
N ARG A 237 1.15 16.51 -10.66
CA ARG A 237 0.83 15.07 -10.64
C ARG A 237 0.07 14.62 -11.89
N LEU A 238 -0.80 15.47 -12.44
CA LEU A 238 -1.49 15.22 -13.71
C LEU A 238 -0.50 15.16 -14.86
N ARG A 239 0.44 16.13 -14.95
CA ARG A 239 1.50 16.11 -15.97
C ARG A 239 2.35 14.85 -15.89
N THR A 240 2.82 14.49 -14.70
CA THR A 240 3.62 13.28 -14.49
C THR A 240 2.83 12.01 -14.85
N HIS A 241 1.53 11.98 -14.54
CA HIS A 241 0.67 10.87 -14.96
C HIS A 241 0.61 10.75 -16.49
N HIS A 242 0.33 11.84 -17.21
CA HIS A 242 0.26 11.84 -18.68
C HIS A 242 1.59 11.45 -19.34
N GLN A 243 2.73 11.87 -18.77
CA GLN A 243 4.06 11.52 -19.29
C GLN A 243 4.37 10.02 -19.17
N ASN A 244 3.84 9.34 -18.15
CA ASN A 244 4.24 7.98 -17.81
C ASN A 244 3.18 6.92 -18.15
N VAL A 245 1.90 7.28 -18.26
CA VAL A 245 0.79 6.33 -18.34
C VAL A 245 0.94 5.38 -19.53
N ASP A 246 1.31 5.89 -20.71
CA ASP A 246 1.45 5.06 -21.92
C ASP A 246 2.58 4.02 -21.79
N ALA A 247 3.67 4.41 -21.12
CA ALA A 247 4.79 3.50 -20.87
C ALA A 247 4.40 2.37 -19.91
N VAL A 248 3.57 2.66 -18.90
CA VAL A 248 3.01 1.64 -18.00
C VAL A 248 2.01 0.74 -18.72
N LEU A 249 1.10 1.33 -19.51
CA LEU A 249 0.09 0.59 -20.27
C LEU A 249 0.72 -0.36 -21.30
N SER A 250 1.88 -0.01 -21.84
CA SER A 250 2.61 -0.86 -22.77
C SER A 250 3.04 -2.19 -22.16
N VAL A 251 3.32 -2.24 -20.84
CA VAL A 251 3.69 -3.48 -20.13
C VAL A 251 2.50 -4.41 -19.94
N TYR A 252 1.31 -3.86 -19.71
CA TYR A 252 0.09 -4.63 -19.37
C TYR A 252 -0.97 -4.62 -20.49
N LYS A 253 -0.55 -4.39 -21.74
CA LYS A 253 -1.46 -4.15 -22.87
C LYS A 253 -2.47 -5.28 -23.08
N ASP A 254 -2.07 -6.52 -22.85
CA ASP A 254 -2.85 -7.75 -23.03
C ASP A 254 -3.95 -7.95 -21.97
N ILE A 255 -3.80 -7.33 -20.80
CA ILE A 255 -4.72 -7.46 -19.65
C ILE A 255 -5.36 -6.13 -19.24
N THR A 256 -5.19 -5.07 -20.06
CA THR A 256 -5.71 -3.74 -19.75
C THR A 256 -7.18 -3.63 -20.11
N VAL A 257 -7.98 -3.16 -19.16
CA VAL A 257 -9.38 -2.76 -19.35
C VAL A 257 -9.51 -1.27 -19.06
N LYS A 258 -9.88 -0.48 -20.07
CA LYS A 258 -10.19 0.94 -19.91
C LYS A 258 -11.65 1.10 -19.47
N VAL A 259 -11.88 1.88 -18.43
CA VAL A 259 -13.20 2.14 -17.86
C VAL A 259 -13.48 3.64 -17.87
N ASN A 260 -14.67 4.02 -18.34
CA ASN A 260 -15.10 5.41 -18.37
C ASN A 260 -15.43 5.90 -16.95
N GLY A 261 -14.53 6.67 -16.33
CA GLY A 261 -14.69 7.23 -14.98
C GLY A 261 -15.43 8.58 -14.93
N ASN A 262 -15.98 9.04 -16.06
CA ASN A 262 -16.79 10.27 -16.14
C ASN A 262 -18.26 10.03 -15.69
N GLU A 263 -18.66 8.78 -15.50
CA GLU A 263 -20.01 8.39 -15.11
C GLU A 263 -20.23 8.41 -13.58
N ALA A 264 -21.47 8.16 -13.16
CA ALA A 264 -21.81 7.99 -11.75
C ALA A 264 -21.06 6.79 -11.12
N LYS A 265 -20.75 6.89 -9.82
CA LYS A 265 -19.99 5.91 -9.04
C LYS A 265 -20.43 4.46 -9.29
N GLU A 266 -21.74 4.22 -9.27
CA GLU A 266 -22.35 2.89 -9.42
C GLU A 266 -22.20 2.35 -10.85
N ARG A 267 -22.24 3.22 -11.87
CA ARG A 267 -22.04 2.84 -13.27
C ARG A 267 -20.59 2.48 -13.55
N VAL A 268 -19.66 3.28 -13.03
CA VAL A 268 -18.22 2.98 -13.08
C VAL A 268 -17.94 1.62 -12.42
N PHE A 269 -18.52 1.39 -11.24
CA PHE A 269 -18.35 0.12 -10.54
C PHE A 269 -18.94 -1.05 -11.33
N ALA A 270 -20.12 -0.90 -11.94
CA ALA A 270 -20.72 -1.94 -12.76
C ALA A 270 -19.84 -2.36 -13.96
N GLN A 271 -19.15 -1.40 -14.59
CA GLN A 271 -18.19 -1.69 -15.66
C GLN A 271 -16.98 -2.49 -15.15
N ILE A 272 -16.42 -2.08 -13.99
CA ILE A 272 -15.31 -2.79 -13.33
C ILE A 272 -15.74 -4.21 -12.94
N ASP A 273 -16.91 -4.34 -12.33
CA ASP A 273 -17.47 -5.59 -11.86
C ASP A 273 -17.67 -6.60 -13.00
N ALA A 274 -18.18 -6.14 -14.14
CA ALA A 274 -18.31 -6.96 -15.33
C ALA A 274 -16.94 -7.47 -15.81
N ALA A 275 -15.92 -6.60 -15.85
CA ALA A 275 -14.57 -6.98 -16.25
C ALA A 275 -13.93 -8.00 -15.28
N LEU A 276 -14.05 -7.77 -13.97
CA LEU A 276 -13.53 -8.69 -12.95
C LEU A 276 -14.24 -10.04 -12.95
N THR A 277 -15.55 -10.05 -13.19
CA THR A 277 -16.34 -11.28 -13.30
C THR A 277 -15.90 -12.09 -14.52
N HIS A 278 -15.72 -11.44 -15.67
CA HIS A 278 -15.25 -12.08 -16.89
C HIS A 278 -13.87 -12.73 -16.71
N VAL A 279 -12.94 -12.02 -16.07
CA VAL A 279 -11.60 -12.55 -15.73
C VAL A 279 -11.73 -13.76 -14.79
N GLY A 280 -12.60 -13.68 -13.78
CA GLY A 280 -12.87 -14.81 -12.87
C GLY A 280 -13.41 -16.04 -13.58
N GLU A 281 -14.25 -15.89 -14.60
CA GLU A 281 -14.79 -16.97 -15.43
C GLU A 281 -13.70 -17.61 -16.30
N GLN A 282 -12.91 -16.80 -17.01
CA GLN A 282 -11.80 -17.30 -17.84
C GLN A 282 -10.79 -18.11 -17.01
N ARG A 283 -10.50 -17.66 -15.80
CA ARG A 283 -9.59 -18.38 -14.88
C ARG A 283 -10.14 -19.73 -14.45
N LYS A 284 -11.45 -19.82 -14.19
CA LYS A 284 -12.11 -21.10 -13.88
C LYS A 284 -12.02 -22.08 -15.05
N VAL A 285 -12.29 -21.61 -16.27
CA VAL A 285 -12.19 -22.43 -17.50
C VAL A 285 -10.76 -22.96 -17.69
N ASN A 286 -9.77 -22.07 -17.56
CA ASN A 286 -8.36 -22.46 -17.74
C ASN A 286 -7.89 -23.44 -16.65
N SER A 287 -8.34 -23.27 -15.40
CA SER A 287 -8.00 -24.21 -14.31
C SER A 287 -8.70 -25.57 -14.46
N GLY A 288 -9.91 -25.61 -15.03
CA GLY A 288 -10.65 -26.84 -15.29
C GLY A 288 -10.12 -27.64 -16.48
N SER A 289 -9.59 -26.97 -17.51
CA SER A 289 -9.04 -27.64 -18.70
C SER A 289 -7.65 -28.26 -18.48
N VAL A 290 -6.92 -27.85 -17.43
CA VAL A 290 -5.59 -28.41 -17.07
C VAL A 290 -5.72 -29.62 -16.14
N ALA A 291 -6.89 -29.81 -15.52
CA ALA A 291 -7.18 -30.91 -14.60
C ALA A 291 -7.90 -32.12 -15.25
N ALA A 292 -8.15 -32.07 -16.57
CA ALA A 292 -8.86 -33.10 -17.34
C ALA A 292 -7.93 -33.93 -18.23
#